data_AF-D8LC38-F1
#
_entry.id   AF-D8LC38-F1
#
_cell.length_a   1.000
_cell.length_b   1.000
_cell.length_c   1.000
_cell.angle_alpha   90.00
_cell.angle_beta   90.00
_cell.angle_gamma   90.00
#
_symmetry.space_group_name_H-M   'P 1'
#
loop_
_entity.id
_entity.type
_entity.pdbx_description
1 polymer ?
#
loop_
_entity_poly.entity_id
_entity_poly.type
_entity_poly.pdbx_seq_one_letter_code
_entity_poly.pdbx_strand_id
1 'polypeptide(L)'
;MMAVGPKKKKSKAQKEAERLQAEEEERKAEILRAKREAERIRKEAEDAKRLKEEQIADRTEELERLSNELQEAQDQIAETKERLRWAEKLEAVQSSWETYTKCDPRPDAASEKALNTFLSQGADEEVPELDQAMERCVYGESIAADLLNDIGQSLENGDISRMARNEEFLELLRGLSFDKIDFATAHLLSHWDSLSGGDEDFDRTCMTAGGIRVGVWVNVSLKGFRMKTVDFAAAGMSTDVPRPLSGASVAVRNIFVPYRFVRNQGNNNGNSNNDSIGAGRVPGTTVGGDDADGSNTNTGPGAVPNDGSAQKAYTTHGTQDEKIVLGGTFFLEIVALPPGIKKIKGWVFRAETELSKAVARQTYPLEWRSTRL
;
A
#
# COMPACT_ATOMS: atom_id res chain seq x y z
N MET A 1 95.50 29.99 -87.66
CA MET A 1 95.25 28.66 -88.28
C MET A 1 95.87 27.60 -87.39
N MET A 2 95.14 26.50 -87.13
CA MET A 2 95.33 25.53 -86.02
C MET A 2 95.06 26.17 -84.64
N ALA A 3 94.39 25.55 -83.65
CA ALA A 3 94.18 24.14 -83.39
C ALA A 3 92.85 23.90 -82.63
N VAL A 4 92.25 22.74 -82.87
CA VAL A 4 91.26 22.10 -81.98
C VAL A 4 91.92 21.87 -80.62
N GLY A 5 91.51 22.65 -79.62
CA GLY A 5 91.91 22.50 -78.23
C GLY A 5 90.83 21.73 -77.45
N PRO A 6 91.18 20.64 -76.76
CA PRO A 6 90.21 19.70 -76.21
C PRO A 6 89.44 20.34 -75.04
N LYS A 7 88.10 20.34 -75.10
CA LYS A 7 87.29 20.51 -73.88
C LYS A 7 87.52 19.29 -73.01
N LYS A 8 88.56 19.40 -72.17
CA LYS A 8 88.93 18.50 -71.07
C LYS A 8 87.65 17.96 -70.45
N LYS A 9 87.55 16.63 -70.41
CA LYS A 9 86.85 15.93 -69.33
C LYS A 9 87.25 16.67 -68.05
N LYS A 10 86.29 17.30 -67.35
CA LYS A 10 86.53 17.85 -66.00
C LYS A 10 87.35 16.79 -65.27
N SER A 11 88.54 17.16 -64.77
CA SER A 11 89.43 16.25 -64.06
C SER A 11 88.63 15.54 -62.96
N LYS A 12 88.94 14.26 -62.67
CA LYS A 12 88.31 13.48 -61.59
C LYS A 12 88.25 14.30 -60.29
N ALA A 13 89.31 15.07 -60.02
CA ALA A 13 89.43 15.99 -58.88
C ALA A 13 88.51 17.23 -58.92
N GLN A 14 88.16 17.78 -60.10
CA GLN A 14 87.27 18.94 -60.19
C GLN A 14 85.79 18.55 -60.07
N LYS A 15 85.38 17.39 -60.60
CA LYS A 15 84.03 16.83 -60.36
C LYS A 15 83.85 16.33 -58.92
N GLU A 16 84.92 15.90 -58.29
CA GLU A 16 84.92 15.46 -56.88
C GLU A 16 84.92 16.66 -55.92
N ALA A 17 85.64 17.75 -56.21
CA ALA A 17 85.55 19.01 -55.46
C ALA A 17 84.18 19.69 -55.59
N GLU A 18 83.56 19.66 -56.78
CA GLU A 18 82.20 20.15 -57.01
C GLU A 18 81.14 19.27 -56.31
N ARG A 19 81.34 17.94 -56.28
CA ARG A 19 80.53 17.02 -55.45
C ARG A 19 80.70 17.26 -53.96
N LEU A 20 81.93 17.50 -53.49
CA LEU A 20 82.23 17.76 -52.08
C LEU A 20 81.68 19.11 -51.62
N GLN A 21 81.75 20.15 -52.47
CA GLN A 21 81.12 21.45 -52.21
C GLN A 21 79.58 21.35 -52.22
N ALA A 22 79.00 20.60 -53.16
CA ALA A 22 77.56 20.36 -53.17
C ALA A 22 77.11 19.57 -51.92
N GLU A 23 77.87 18.56 -51.49
CA GLU A 23 77.59 17.78 -50.27
C GLU A 23 77.74 18.62 -49.00
N GLU A 24 78.71 19.54 -48.95
CA GLU A 24 78.89 20.47 -47.81
C GLU A 24 77.82 21.58 -47.78
N GLU A 25 77.39 22.07 -48.94
CA GLU A 25 76.24 22.99 -49.06
C GLU A 25 74.92 22.30 -48.74
N GLU A 26 74.75 21.04 -49.16
CA GLU A 26 73.58 20.21 -48.81
C GLU A 26 73.53 19.95 -47.31
N ARG A 27 74.67 19.65 -46.67
CA ARG A 27 74.79 19.49 -45.22
C ARG A 27 74.52 20.80 -44.47
N LYS A 28 74.98 21.94 -44.98
CA LYS A 28 74.66 23.27 -44.41
C LYS A 28 73.19 23.62 -44.60
N ALA A 29 72.60 23.26 -45.74
CA ALA A 29 71.18 23.46 -46.03
C ALA A 29 70.28 22.56 -45.18
N GLU A 30 70.68 21.30 -44.93
CA GLU A 30 69.99 20.36 -44.05
C GLU A 30 70.04 20.82 -42.59
N ILE A 31 71.19 21.28 -42.11
CA ILE A 31 71.32 21.88 -40.76
C ILE A 31 70.43 23.13 -40.64
N LEU A 32 70.35 23.97 -41.67
CA LEU A 32 69.50 25.16 -41.67
C LEU A 32 68.01 24.80 -41.72
N ARG A 33 67.62 23.76 -42.47
CA ARG A 33 66.25 23.22 -42.50
C ARG A 33 65.87 22.62 -41.15
N ALA A 34 66.73 21.80 -40.56
CA ALA A 34 66.55 21.22 -39.23
C ALA A 34 66.44 22.29 -38.14
N LYS A 35 67.21 23.39 -38.21
CA LYS A 35 67.08 24.53 -37.29
C LYS A 35 65.73 25.24 -37.43
N ARG A 36 65.24 25.48 -38.65
CA ARG A 36 63.92 26.10 -38.90
C ARG A 36 62.78 25.19 -38.45
N GLU A 37 62.90 23.88 -38.66
CA GLU A 37 61.90 22.90 -38.24
C GLU A 37 61.85 22.75 -36.72
N ALA A 38 63.01 22.68 -36.05
CA ALA A 38 63.08 22.67 -34.60
C ALA A 38 62.52 23.96 -33.97
N GLU A 39 62.76 25.12 -34.59
CA GLU A 39 62.17 26.40 -34.17
C GLU A 39 60.64 26.40 -34.31
N ARG A 40 60.11 25.86 -35.42
CA ARG A 40 58.66 25.68 -35.62
C ARG A 40 58.04 24.76 -34.59
N ILE A 41 58.64 23.60 -34.34
CA ILE A 41 58.16 22.62 -33.35
C ILE A 41 58.19 23.25 -31.95
N ARG A 42 59.23 24.02 -31.61
CA ARG A 42 59.31 24.73 -30.33
C ARG A 42 58.19 25.76 -30.17
N LYS A 43 57.90 26.53 -31.22
CA LYS A 43 56.82 27.53 -31.22
C LYS A 43 55.43 26.87 -31.13
N GLU A 44 55.20 25.81 -31.90
CA GLU A 44 53.96 25.03 -31.85
C GLU A 44 53.75 24.36 -30.47
N ALA A 45 54.82 23.87 -29.83
CA ALA A 45 54.75 23.32 -28.47
C ALA A 45 54.47 24.39 -27.41
N GLU A 46 55.00 25.61 -27.57
CA GLU A 46 54.75 26.75 -26.67
C GLU A 46 53.31 27.26 -26.82
N ASP A 47 52.81 27.42 -28.05
CA ASP A 47 51.41 27.79 -28.32
C ASP A 47 50.43 26.71 -27.82
N ALA A 48 50.78 25.42 -27.99
CA ALA A 48 49.98 24.32 -27.45
C ALA A 48 49.99 24.26 -25.91
N LYS A 49 51.09 24.67 -25.26
CA LYS A 49 51.15 24.79 -23.79
C LYS A 49 50.28 25.94 -23.31
N ARG A 50 50.33 27.09 -23.98
CA ARG A 50 49.49 28.26 -23.68
C ARG A 50 48.00 27.95 -23.80
N LEU A 51 47.59 27.29 -24.89
CA LEU A 51 46.18 26.90 -25.06
C LEU A 51 45.70 25.92 -23.98
N LYS A 52 46.57 24.99 -23.54
CA LYS A 52 46.23 24.08 -22.44
C LYS A 52 46.12 24.81 -21.10
N GLU A 53 47.02 25.75 -20.82
CA GLU A 53 46.98 26.56 -19.60
C GLU A 53 45.72 27.43 -19.57
N GLU A 54 45.32 28.03 -20.68
CA GLU A 54 44.07 28.78 -20.85
C GLU A 54 42.85 27.88 -20.64
N GLN A 55 42.80 26.69 -21.28
CA GLN A 55 41.71 25.73 -21.07
C GLN A 55 41.62 25.19 -19.64
N ILE A 56 42.76 25.06 -18.94
CA ILE A 56 42.79 24.67 -17.54
C ILE A 56 42.25 25.82 -16.69
N ALA A 57 42.68 27.06 -16.94
CA ALA A 57 42.21 28.24 -16.23
C ALA A 57 40.69 28.41 -16.36
N ASP A 58 40.17 28.36 -17.59
CA ASP A 58 38.73 28.45 -17.87
C ASP A 58 37.93 27.34 -17.17
N ARG A 59 38.46 26.10 -17.20
CA ARG A 59 37.82 24.97 -16.50
C ARG A 59 37.85 25.12 -14.99
N THR A 60 38.94 25.64 -14.43
CA THR A 60 39.03 25.85 -12.98
C THR A 60 38.07 26.94 -12.52
N GLU A 61 37.93 28.02 -13.29
CA GLU A 61 36.96 29.10 -13.00
C GLU A 61 35.52 28.60 -13.12
N GLU A 62 35.20 27.84 -14.18
CA GLU A 62 33.86 27.25 -14.34
C GLU A 62 33.54 26.24 -13.24
N LEU A 63 34.51 25.41 -12.83
CA LEU A 63 34.34 24.47 -11.71
C LEU A 63 34.12 25.21 -10.39
N GLU A 64 34.81 26.32 -10.16
CA GLU A 64 34.60 27.16 -8.97
C GLU A 64 33.20 27.77 -8.97
N ARG A 65 32.74 28.29 -10.12
CA ARG A 65 31.36 28.80 -10.26
C ARG A 65 30.33 27.71 -9.97
N LEU A 66 30.46 26.54 -10.59
CA LEU A 66 29.54 25.41 -10.39
C LEU A 66 29.58 24.86 -8.96
N SER A 67 30.76 24.87 -8.33
CA SER A 67 30.90 24.48 -6.92
C SER A 67 30.14 25.44 -6.01
N ASN A 68 30.21 26.75 -6.28
CA ASN A 68 29.47 27.75 -5.52
C ASN A 68 27.96 27.61 -5.74
N GLU A 69 27.51 27.47 -6.99
CA GLU A 69 26.09 27.23 -7.32
C GLU A 69 25.55 25.95 -6.64
N LEU A 70 26.34 24.87 -6.63
CA LEU A 70 25.97 23.62 -5.97
C LEU A 70 25.85 23.82 -4.45
N GLN A 71 26.79 24.53 -3.84
CA GLN A 71 26.75 24.82 -2.41
C GLN A 71 25.51 25.66 -2.06
N GLU A 72 25.22 26.72 -2.81
CA GLU A 72 24.02 27.53 -2.62
C GLU A 72 22.74 26.70 -2.74
N ALA A 73 22.66 25.82 -3.75
CA ALA A 73 21.52 24.93 -3.91
C ALA A 73 21.39 23.93 -2.75
N GLN A 74 22.51 23.38 -2.26
CA GLN A 74 22.51 22.50 -1.09
C GLN A 74 22.03 23.22 0.17
N ASP A 75 22.47 24.46 0.38
CA ASP A 75 22.06 25.29 1.52
C ASP A 75 20.56 25.63 1.45
N GLN A 76 20.04 25.98 0.27
CA GLN A 76 18.61 26.21 0.06
C GLN A 76 17.77 24.95 0.31
N ILE A 77 18.25 23.79 -0.13
CA ILE A 77 17.60 22.51 0.14
C ILE A 77 17.61 22.21 1.64
N ALA A 78 18.72 22.46 2.33
CA ALA A 78 18.84 22.26 3.77
C ALA A 78 17.86 23.16 4.54
N GLU A 79 17.83 24.47 4.24
CA GLU A 79 16.90 25.43 4.84
C GLU A 79 15.44 25.03 4.58
N THR A 80 15.11 24.66 3.35
CA THR A 80 13.75 24.24 2.98
C THR A 80 13.34 22.98 3.73
N LYS A 81 14.25 22.01 3.89
CA LYS A 81 14.01 20.80 4.68
C LYS A 81 13.78 21.13 6.16
N GLU A 82 14.55 22.05 6.73
CA GLU A 82 14.33 22.47 8.12
C GLU A 82 13.00 23.18 8.31
N ARG A 83 12.62 24.07 7.38
CA ARG A 83 11.33 24.75 7.39
C ARG A 83 10.17 23.75 7.29
N LEU A 84 10.29 22.74 6.42
CA LEU A 84 9.29 21.69 6.29
C LEU A 84 9.16 20.88 7.59
N ARG A 85 10.28 20.43 8.16
CA ARG A 85 10.29 19.72 9.47
C ARG A 85 9.67 20.54 10.60
N TRP A 86 9.88 21.85 10.59
CA TRP A 86 9.27 22.74 11.57
C TRP A 86 7.76 22.86 11.37
N ALA A 87 7.30 22.99 10.12
CA ALA A 87 5.88 23.01 9.78
C ALA A 87 5.19 21.69 10.16
N GLU A 88 5.79 20.55 9.84
CA GLU A 88 5.30 19.21 10.22
C GLU A 88 5.18 19.07 11.75
N LYS A 89 6.18 19.54 12.50
CA LYS A 89 6.12 19.54 13.97
C LYS A 89 4.98 20.39 14.50
N LEU A 90 4.78 21.58 13.94
CA LEU A 90 3.67 22.46 14.33
C LEU A 90 2.33 21.80 14.03
N GLU A 91 2.18 21.20 12.86
CA GLU A 91 0.98 20.46 12.46
C GLU A 91 0.72 19.27 13.38
N ALA A 92 1.74 18.50 13.73
CA ALA A 92 1.61 17.38 14.67
C ALA A 92 1.15 17.85 16.06
N VAL A 93 1.69 18.96 16.57
CA VAL A 93 1.26 19.56 17.84
C VAL A 93 -0.19 20.03 17.75
N GLN A 94 -0.56 20.70 16.66
CA GLN A 94 -1.92 21.17 16.45
C GLN A 94 -2.92 20.00 16.36
N SER A 95 -2.62 18.98 15.56
CA SER A 95 -3.44 17.77 15.42
C SER A 95 -3.59 17.02 16.75
N SER A 96 -2.52 16.93 17.54
CA SER A 96 -2.58 16.35 18.90
C SER A 96 -3.51 17.15 19.81
N TRP A 97 -3.46 18.48 19.75
CA TRP A 97 -4.34 19.35 20.52
C TRP A 97 -5.81 19.25 20.09
N GLU A 98 -6.06 19.19 18.78
CA GLU A 98 -7.41 19.01 18.23
C GLU A 98 -8.01 17.66 18.65
N THR A 99 -7.21 16.61 18.63
CA THR A 99 -7.60 15.26 19.09
C THR A 99 -7.91 15.27 20.58
N TYR A 100 -7.04 15.87 21.40
CA TYR A 100 -7.26 16.04 22.84
C TYR A 100 -8.57 16.79 23.14
N THR A 101 -8.88 17.82 22.35
CA THR A 101 -10.08 18.64 22.54
C THR A 101 -11.36 17.92 22.10
N LYS A 102 -11.30 17.08 21.06
CA LYS A 102 -12.47 16.37 20.54
C LYS A 102 -12.96 15.22 21.42
N CYS A 103 -12.11 14.68 22.32
CA CYS A 103 -12.44 13.51 23.14
C CYS A 103 -13.07 12.38 22.31
N ASP A 104 -12.49 12.08 21.14
CA ASP A 104 -12.98 11.03 20.25
C ASP A 104 -12.58 9.66 20.84
N PRO A 105 -13.52 8.72 21.07
CA PRO A 105 -13.18 7.37 21.53
C PRO A 105 -12.51 6.52 20.45
N ARG A 106 -12.36 7.02 19.21
CA ARG A 106 -11.72 6.31 18.12
C ARG A 106 -10.23 6.05 18.42
N PRO A 107 -9.75 4.81 18.24
CA PRO A 107 -8.33 4.52 18.42
C PRO A 107 -7.52 5.38 17.44
N ASP A 108 -6.50 6.03 17.96
CA ASP A 108 -5.56 6.80 17.16
C ASP A 108 -4.77 5.85 16.24
N ALA A 109 -4.90 6.06 14.93
CA ALA A 109 -4.22 5.27 13.90
C ALA A 109 -2.69 5.44 13.92
N ALA A 110 -2.18 6.54 14.49
CA ALA A 110 -0.74 6.73 14.69
C ALA A 110 -0.22 5.97 15.93
N SER A 111 -1.12 5.49 16.80
CA SER A 111 -0.78 4.81 18.05
C SER A 111 -0.93 3.30 17.93
N GLU A 112 0.21 2.60 17.81
CA GLU A 112 0.27 1.14 17.80
C GLU A 112 -0.44 0.51 19.00
N LYS A 113 -0.30 1.10 20.19
CA LYS A 113 -0.96 0.60 21.40
C LYS A 113 -2.48 0.70 21.29
N ALA A 114 -3.00 1.79 20.72
CA ALA A 114 -4.43 1.98 20.53
C ALA A 114 -4.99 0.97 19.52
N LEU A 115 -4.28 0.77 18.40
CA LEU A 115 -4.65 -0.23 17.39
C LEU A 115 -4.65 -1.66 17.94
N ASN A 116 -3.58 -2.05 18.66
CA ASN A 116 -3.51 -3.37 19.29
C ASN A 116 -4.64 -3.59 20.29
N THR A 117 -4.95 -2.57 21.09
CA THR A 117 -6.06 -2.63 22.06
C THR A 117 -7.39 -2.81 21.34
N PHE A 118 -7.64 -2.02 20.29
CA PHE A 118 -8.85 -2.12 19.49
C PHE A 118 -8.98 -3.48 18.81
N LEU A 119 -7.92 -3.98 18.18
CA LEU A 119 -7.91 -5.29 17.52
C LEU A 119 -8.14 -6.44 18.50
N SER A 120 -7.53 -6.39 19.69
CA SER A 120 -7.68 -7.44 20.70
C SER A 120 -9.10 -7.45 21.29
N GLN A 121 -9.60 -6.28 21.70
CA GLN A 121 -10.99 -6.16 22.19
C GLN A 121 -11.98 -6.54 21.10
N GLY A 122 -11.71 -6.11 19.87
CA GLY A 122 -12.48 -6.45 18.70
C GLY A 122 -12.49 -7.96 18.48
N ALA A 123 -11.36 -8.67 18.56
CA ALA A 123 -11.31 -10.12 18.36
C ALA A 123 -12.23 -10.88 19.34
N ASP A 124 -12.27 -10.46 20.60
CA ASP A 124 -13.06 -11.10 21.66
C ASP A 124 -14.56 -10.73 21.65
N GLU A 125 -14.96 -9.65 20.96
CA GLU A 125 -16.35 -9.18 20.91
C GLU A 125 -17.23 -10.10 20.04
N GLU A 126 -18.18 -10.82 20.61
CA GLU A 126 -19.19 -11.55 19.83
C GLU A 126 -20.31 -10.60 19.37
N VAL A 127 -20.54 -10.51 18.06
CA VAL A 127 -21.55 -9.62 17.45
C VAL A 127 -22.52 -10.44 16.58
N PRO A 128 -23.60 -10.98 17.16
CA PRO A 128 -24.46 -11.97 16.48
C PRO A 128 -25.37 -11.38 15.40
N GLU A 129 -25.71 -10.10 15.51
CA GLU A 129 -26.61 -9.42 14.56
C GLU A 129 -25.80 -8.82 13.41
N LEU A 130 -26.28 -9.06 12.18
CA LEU A 130 -25.54 -8.66 10.97
C LEU A 130 -25.46 -7.15 10.81
N ASP A 131 -26.45 -6.40 11.28
CA ASP A 131 -26.47 -4.94 11.27
C ASP A 131 -25.40 -4.34 12.16
N GLN A 132 -25.30 -4.81 13.40
CA GLN A 132 -24.27 -4.40 14.35
C GLN A 132 -22.87 -4.79 13.85
N ALA A 133 -22.73 -6.00 13.28
CA ALA A 133 -21.46 -6.43 12.69
C ALA A 133 -21.04 -5.52 11.53
N MET A 134 -21.98 -5.11 10.68
CA MET A 134 -21.73 -4.17 9.59
C MET A 134 -21.34 -2.78 10.10
N GLU A 135 -21.99 -2.27 11.16
CA GLU A 135 -21.61 -1.01 11.81
C GLU A 135 -20.16 -1.06 12.35
N ARG A 136 -19.77 -2.18 12.98
CA ARG A 136 -18.38 -2.39 13.43
C ARG A 136 -17.39 -2.41 12.26
N CYS A 137 -17.75 -3.00 11.12
CA CYS A 137 -16.92 -2.98 9.92
C CYS A 137 -16.76 -1.57 9.35
N VAL A 138 -17.84 -0.78 9.31
CA VAL A 138 -17.78 0.63 8.88
C VAL A 138 -16.89 1.46 9.80
N TYR A 139 -17.00 1.23 11.12
CA TYR A 139 -16.14 1.87 12.10
C TYR A 139 -14.67 1.46 11.92
N GLY A 140 -14.40 0.18 11.73
CA GLY A 140 -13.07 -0.35 11.42
C GLY A 140 -12.47 0.26 10.15
N GLU A 141 -13.27 0.42 9.09
CA GLU A 141 -12.81 1.05 7.85
C GLU A 141 -12.53 2.55 8.02
N SER A 142 -13.21 3.23 8.96
CA SER A 142 -12.88 4.62 9.28
C SER A 142 -11.48 4.76 9.90
N ILE A 143 -11.03 3.75 10.66
CA ILE A 143 -9.67 3.67 11.22
C ILE A 143 -8.67 3.28 10.11
N ALA A 144 -9.07 2.35 9.24
CA ALA A 144 -8.29 1.94 8.07
C ALA A 144 -8.00 3.12 7.13
N ALA A 145 -8.95 4.04 6.96
CA ALA A 145 -8.75 5.25 6.16
C ALA A 145 -7.66 6.16 6.75
N ASP A 146 -7.62 6.32 8.08
CA ASP A 146 -6.56 7.08 8.74
C ASP A 146 -5.19 6.37 8.59
N LEU A 147 -5.16 5.04 8.73
CA LEU A 147 -3.95 4.25 8.50
C LEU A 147 -3.42 4.38 7.07
N LEU A 148 -4.30 4.42 6.07
CA LEU A 148 -3.91 4.63 4.67
C LEU A 148 -3.25 6.00 4.47
N ASN A 149 -3.72 7.04 5.15
CA ASN A 149 -3.06 8.34 5.14
C ASN A 149 -1.68 8.26 5.78
N ASP A 150 -1.54 7.57 6.91
CA ASP A 150 -0.24 7.40 7.60
C ASP A 150 0.75 6.55 6.78
N ILE A 151 0.28 5.54 6.06
CA ILE A 151 1.07 4.76 5.09
C ILE A 151 1.59 5.69 3.98
N GLY A 152 0.73 6.54 3.42
CA GLY A 152 1.11 7.52 2.41
C GLY A 152 2.20 8.47 2.91
N GLN A 153 2.01 9.04 4.10
CA GLN A 153 3.01 9.93 4.72
C GLN A 153 4.32 9.21 5.04
N SER A 154 4.26 7.98 5.52
CA SER A 154 5.45 7.17 5.81
C SER A 154 6.25 6.87 4.55
N LEU A 155 5.57 6.60 3.44
CA LEU A 155 6.21 6.41 2.14
C LEU A 155 6.90 7.68 1.64
N GLU A 156 6.23 8.84 1.74
CA GLU A 156 6.81 10.14 1.37
C GLU A 156 8.05 10.50 2.20
N ASN A 157 8.02 10.16 3.49
CA ASN A 157 9.13 10.37 4.42
C ASN A 157 10.25 9.31 4.31
N GLY A 158 10.04 8.26 3.51
CA GLY A 158 11.00 7.15 3.38
C GLY A 158 11.07 6.25 4.62
N ASP A 159 10.10 6.32 5.52
CA ASP A 159 9.99 5.42 6.69
C ASP A 159 9.33 4.09 6.29
N ILE A 160 10.12 3.24 5.67
CA ILE A 160 9.67 1.92 5.19
C ILE A 160 9.21 1.02 6.35
N SER A 161 9.78 1.19 7.55
CA SER A 161 9.45 0.32 8.69
C SER A 161 8.08 0.66 9.26
N ARG A 162 7.74 1.95 9.36
CA ARG A 162 6.39 2.39 9.77
C ARG A 162 5.36 2.04 8.71
N MET A 163 5.67 2.28 7.43
CA MET A 163 4.81 1.91 6.31
C MET A 163 4.43 0.41 6.36
N ALA A 164 5.43 -0.49 6.43
CA ALA A 164 5.19 -1.93 6.44
C ALA A 164 4.36 -2.39 7.66
N ARG A 165 4.65 -1.85 8.85
CA ARG A 165 3.87 -2.15 10.06
C ARG A 165 2.41 -1.70 9.95
N ASN A 166 2.18 -0.52 9.39
CA ASN A 166 0.83 -0.01 9.20
C ASN A 166 0.05 -0.81 8.15
N GLU A 167 0.73 -1.32 7.12
CA GLU A 167 0.13 -2.27 6.17
C GLU A 167 -0.31 -3.55 6.89
N GLU A 168 0.50 -4.09 7.81
CA GLU A 168 0.10 -5.24 8.64
C GLU A 168 -1.14 -4.93 9.49
N PHE A 169 -1.20 -3.75 10.15
CA PHE A 169 -2.39 -3.34 10.91
C PHE A 169 -3.64 -3.19 10.03
N LEU A 170 -3.48 -2.65 8.82
CA LEU A 170 -4.56 -2.52 7.85
C LEU A 170 -5.11 -3.90 7.45
N GLU A 171 -4.24 -4.89 7.24
CA GLU A 171 -4.64 -6.27 6.97
C GLU A 171 -5.39 -6.89 8.15
N LEU A 172 -4.91 -6.69 9.38
CA LEU A 172 -5.55 -7.18 10.60
C LEU A 172 -6.95 -6.57 10.81
N LEU A 173 -7.10 -5.26 10.63
CA LEU A 173 -8.39 -4.56 10.76
C LEU A 173 -9.43 -5.08 9.75
N ARG A 174 -9.00 -5.26 8.50
CA ARG A 174 -9.87 -5.79 7.45
C ARG A 174 -10.16 -7.27 7.67
N GLY A 175 -9.20 -8.05 8.16
CA GLY A 175 -9.41 -9.43 8.61
C GLY A 175 -10.48 -9.53 9.71
N LEU A 176 -10.36 -8.70 10.75
CA LEU A 176 -11.32 -8.61 11.84
C LEU A 176 -12.74 -8.28 11.34
N SER A 177 -12.87 -7.37 10.37
CA SER A 177 -14.16 -7.05 9.74
C SER A 177 -14.81 -8.28 9.12
N PHE A 178 -14.02 -9.11 8.41
CA PHE A 178 -14.52 -10.36 7.87
C PHE A 178 -14.85 -11.40 8.95
N ASP A 179 -14.13 -11.42 10.08
CA ASP A 179 -14.47 -12.28 11.21
C ASP A 179 -15.82 -11.89 11.83
N LYS A 180 -16.13 -10.60 11.91
CA LYS A 180 -17.45 -10.13 12.36
C LYS A 180 -18.56 -10.53 11.41
N ILE A 181 -18.36 -10.37 10.11
CA ILE A 181 -19.33 -10.83 9.11
C ILE A 181 -19.47 -12.36 9.17
N ASP A 182 -18.39 -13.11 9.37
CA ASP A 182 -18.42 -14.57 9.51
C ASP A 182 -19.23 -15.01 10.73
N PHE A 183 -18.96 -14.44 11.90
CA PHE A 183 -19.69 -14.76 13.12
C PHE A 183 -21.18 -14.43 13.00
N ALA A 184 -21.51 -13.21 12.54
CA ALA A 184 -22.90 -12.80 12.33
C ALA A 184 -23.61 -13.68 11.28
N THR A 185 -22.91 -14.11 10.23
CA THR A 185 -23.45 -15.06 9.24
C THR A 185 -23.71 -16.42 9.89
N ALA A 186 -22.78 -16.97 10.69
CA ALA A 186 -22.97 -18.27 11.36
C ALA A 186 -24.17 -18.24 12.32
N HIS A 187 -24.31 -17.14 13.06
CA HIS A 187 -25.45 -16.90 13.93
C HIS A 187 -26.76 -16.79 13.14
N LEU A 188 -26.78 -16.03 12.05
CA LEU A 188 -27.92 -15.92 11.12
C LEU A 188 -28.33 -17.31 10.58
N LEU A 189 -27.37 -18.10 10.10
CA LEU A 189 -27.63 -19.44 9.56
C LEU A 189 -28.13 -20.41 10.64
N SER A 190 -27.76 -20.21 11.90
CA SER A 190 -28.29 -21.01 13.02
C SER A 190 -29.74 -20.67 13.36
N HIS A 191 -30.19 -19.48 12.95
CA HIS A 191 -31.52 -18.93 13.19
C HIS A 191 -32.34 -18.77 11.91
N TRP A 192 -32.01 -19.49 10.84
CA TRP A 192 -32.63 -19.28 9.52
C TRP A 192 -34.16 -19.39 9.51
N ASP A 193 -34.78 -20.14 10.44
CA ASP A 193 -36.23 -20.24 10.55
C ASP A 193 -36.91 -18.94 10.95
N SER A 194 -36.22 -18.03 11.63
CA SER A 194 -36.74 -16.68 11.91
C SER A 194 -36.85 -15.84 10.62
N LEU A 195 -36.11 -16.20 9.57
CA LEU A 195 -36.20 -15.56 8.27
C LEU A 195 -37.47 -16.01 7.52
N SER A 196 -37.97 -17.22 7.75
CA SER A 196 -39.08 -17.84 7.00
C SER A 196 -40.51 -17.30 7.33
N GLY A 197 -40.66 -15.99 7.39
CA GLY A 197 -41.91 -15.30 7.69
C GLY A 197 -42.86 -15.16 6.48
N GLY A 198 -43.62 -16.21 6.15
CA GLY A 198 -45.00 -16.05 5.66
C GLY A 198 -45.31 -15.96 4.15
N ASP A 199 -44.34 -15.77 3.24
CA ASP A 199 -44.54 -15.92 1.78
C ASP A 199 -43.30 -16.56 1.12
N GLU A 200 -43.45 -17.09 -0.10
CA GLU A 200 -42.53 -18.05 -0.75
C GLU A 200 -41.09 -17.55 -1.10
N ASP A 201 -40.66 -16.37 -0.62
CA ASP A 201 -39.43 -15.67 -1.07
C ASP A 201 -38.46 -15.21 0.06
N PHE A 202 -38.67 -15.64 1.31
CA PHE A 202 -37.97 -15.10 2.49
C PHE A 202 -36.66 -15.81 2.92
N ASP A 203 -36.14 -16.77 2.15
CA ASP A 203 -34.90 -17.46 2.54
C ASP A 203 -33.62 -16.63 2.27
N ARG A 204 -33.73 -15.30 2.22
CA ARG A 204 -32.62 -14.38 1.96
C ARG A 204 -32.69 -13.15 2.84
N THR A 205 -31.52 -12.60 3.15
CA THR A 205 -31.35 -11.29 3.76
C THR A 205 -30.23 -10.54 3.08
N CYS A 206 -30.29 -9.22 3.06
CA CYS A 206 -29.18 -8.40 2.59
C CYS A 206 -29.11 -7.06 3.32
N MET A 207 -27.90 -6.52 3.37
CA MET A 207 -27.57 -5.30 4.08
C MET A 207 -26.54 -4.49 3.31
N THR A 208 -26.61 -3.16 3.49
CA THR A 208 -25.60 -2.23 3.01
C THR A 208 -25.30 -1.19 4.08
N ALA A 209 -24.01 -0.95 4.36
CA ALA A 209 -23.54 0.06 5.29
C ALA A 209 -22.14 0.52 4.89
N GLY A 210 -21.90 1.84 4.83
CA GLY A 210 -20.58 2.42 4.51
C GLY A 210 -19.93 1.90 3.22
N GLY A 211 -20.72 1.55 2.21
CA GLY A 211 -20.25 0.96 0.95
C GLY A 211 -19.96 -0.55 1.00
N ILE A 212 -19.96 -1.15 2.19
CA ILE A 212 -19.94 -2.61 2.37
C ILE A 212 -21.35 -3.14 2.08
N ARG A 213 -21.43 -4.28 1.41
CA ARG A 213 -22.70 -4.95 1.10
C ARG A 213 -22.59 -6.43 1.39
N VAL A 214 -23.58 -6.99 2.08
CA VAL A 214 -23.64 -8.42 2.39
C VAL A 214 -25.02 -8.94 1.99
N GLY A 215 -25.04 -10.06 1.27
CA GLY A 215 -26.27 -10.78 0.93
C GLY A 215 -26.10 -12.25 1.28
N VAL A 216 -27.07 -12.82 2.00
CA VAL A 216 -27.07 -14.24 2.36
C VAL A 216 -28.37 -14.86 1.91
N TRP A 217 -28.29 -15.94 1.14
CA TRP A 217 -29.41 -16.78 0.77
C TRP A 217 -29.21 -18.19 1.33
N VAL A 218 -30.27 -18.78 1.84
CA VAL A 218 -30.28 -20.07 2.54
C VAL A 218 -31.14 -21.03 1.73
N ASN A 219 -30.58 -22.17 1.30
CA ASN A 219 -31.39 -23.18 0.62
C ASN A 219 -32.06 -24.12 1.63
N VAL A 220 -33.27 -23.79 2.04
CA VAL A 220 -34.05 -24.60 3.00
C VAL A 220 -35.01 -25.57 2.30
N SER A 221 -35.39 -25.29 1.05
CA SER A 221 -36.32 -26.08 0.26
C SER A 221 -35.62 -27.02 -0.71
N LEU A 222 -35.27 -28.22 -0.23
CA LEU A 222 -34.66 -29.28 -1.04
C LEU A 222 -35.63 -29.93 -2.05
N LYS A 223 -36.91 -29.53 -2.08
CA LYS A 223 -37.95 -30.07 -2.97
C LYS A 223 -38.49 -29.00 -3.91
N GLY A 224 -38.29 -29.18 -5.22
CA GLY A 224 -38.99 -28.43 -6.26
C GLY A 224 -38.49 -27.02 -6.54
N PHE A 225 -37.49 -26.52 -5.81
CA PHE A 225 -36.98 -25.16 -6.01
C PHE A 225 -36.04 -25.08 -7.22
N ARG A 226 -36.40 -24.26 -8.21
CA ARG A 226 -35.60 -23.93 -9.40
C ARG A 226 -35.32 -22.43 -9.48
N MET A 227 -34.80 -21.84 -8.42
CA MET A 227 -34.33 -20.46 -8.50
C MET A 227 -33.08 -20.41 -9.38
N LYS A 228 -33.15 -19.61 -10.44
CA LYS A 228 -32.02 -19.39 -11.36
C LYS A 228 -31.13 -18.26 -10.86
N THR A 229 -31.74 -17.23 -10.29
CA THR A 229 -31.09 -16.00 -9.85
C THR A 229 -31.64 -15.60 -8.49
N VAL A 230 -30.75 -15.43 -7.51
CA VAL A 230 -31.05 -14.84 -6.21
C VAL A 230 -30.79 -13.35 -6.33
N ASP A 231 -31.83 -12.54 -6.16
CA ASP A 231 -31.72 -11.08 -6.18
C ASP A 231 -31.61 -10.50 -4.75
N PHE A 232 -30.66 -9.59 -4.54
CA PHE A 232 -30.48 -8.84 -3.30
C PHE A 232 -30.69 -7.35 -3.61
N ALA A 233 -31.91 -7.01 -4.03
CA ALA A 233 -32.25 -5.69 -4.56
C ALA A 233 -31.84 -4.54 -3.64
N ALA A 234 -32.04 -4.67 -2.32
CA ALA A 234 -31.68 -3.63 -1.34
C ALA A 234 -30.15 -3.42 -1.19
N ALA A 235 -29.34 -4.39 -1.63
CA ALA A 235 -27.88 -4.27 -1.72
C ALA A 235 -27.39 -4.03 -3.17
N GLY A 236 -28.28 -4.01 -4.16
CA GLY A 236 -27.90 -3.90 -5.57
C GLY A 236 -26.96 -5.02 -6.04
N MET A 237 -27.18 -6.25 -5.54
CA MET A 237 -26.40 -7.43 -5.92
C MET A 237 -27.34 -8.54 -6.40
N SER A 238 -26.89 -9.39 -7.31
CA SER A 238 -27.64 -10.57 -7.74
C SER A 238 -26.68 -11.70 -8.07
N THR A 239 -27.08 -12.94 -7.83
CA THR A 239 -26.24 -14.12 -8.05
C THR A 239 -27.03 -15.22 -8.72
N ASP A 240 -26.48 -15.76 -9.80
CA ASP A 240 -27.02 -16.98 -10.41
C ASP A 240 -26.59 -18.21 -9.62
N VAL A 241 -27.56 -19.03 -9.20
CA VAL A 241 -27.29 -20.25 -8.44
C VAL A 241 -27.25 -21.45 -9.39
N PRO A 242 -26.10 -22.13 -9.53
CA PRO A 242 -26.00 -23.31 -10.37
C PRO A 242 -27.01 -24.39 -9.96
N ARG A 243 -27.65 -25.03 -10.94
CA ARG A 243 -28.61 -26.13 -10.73
C ARG A 243 -28.13 -27.21 -9.74
N PRO A 244 -26.84 -27.61 -9.69
CA PRO A 244 -26.38 -28.56 -8.69
C PRO A 244 -26.62 -28.09 -7.24
N LEU A 245 -26.53 -26.80 -6.95
CA LEU A 245 -26.71 -26.26 -5.60
C LEU A 245 -28.18 -26.19 -5.17
N SER A 246 -29.13 -26.12 -6.12
CA SER A 246 -30.57 -26.08 -5.83
C SER A 246 -31.06 -27.31 -5.05
N GLY A 247 -30.39 -28.45 -5.19
CA GLY A 247 -30.70 -29.68 -4.44
C GLY A 247 -29.75 -29.98 -3.28
N ALA A 248 -28.90 -29.02 -2.88
CA ALA A 248 -27.95 -29.17 -1.78
C ALA A 248 -28.36 -28.28 -0.60
N SER A 249 -28.13 -28.76 0.62
CA SER A 249 -28.36 -28.02 1.87
C SER A 249 -27.21 -27.05 2.12
N VAL A 250 -27.24 -25.91 1.42
CA VAL A 250 -26.17 -24.89 1.43
C VAL A 250 -26.76 -23.49 1.55
N ALA A 251 -25.96 -22.55 2.01
CA ALA A 251 -26.20 -21.12 1.83
C ALA A 251 -25.26 -20.57 0.76
N VAL A 252 -25.67 -19.48 0.12
CA VAL A 252 -24.82 -18.65 -0.74
C VAL A 252 -24.69 -17.29 -0.09
N ARG A 253 -23.45 -16.86 0.13
CA ARG A 253 -23.11 -15.55 0.69
C ARG A 253 -22.37 -14.72 -0.34
N ASN A 254 -22.83 -13.48 -0.52
CA ASN A 254 -22.18 -12.43 -1.29
C ASN A 254 -21.67 -11.36 -0.34
N ILE A 255 -20.42 -10.96 -0.50
CA ILE A 255 -19.84 -9.83 0.22
C ILE A 255 -19.18 -8.93 -0.81
N PHE A 256 -19.53 -7.65 -0.80
CA PHE A 256 -18.79 -6.62 -1.50
C PHE A 256 -18.19 -5.66 -0.49
N VAL A 257 -16.91 -5.36 -0.67
CA VAL A 257 -16.19 -4.32 0.08
C VAL A 257 -15.63 -3.27 -0.90
N PRO A 258 -15.68 -1.97 -0.58
CA PRO A 258 -15.25 -0.90 -1.48
C PRO A 258 -13.72 -0.78 -1.58
N TYR A 259 -12.98 -1.65 -0.91
CA TYR A 259 -11.51 -1.66 -0.86
C TYR A 259 -10.93 -2.97 -1.42
N ARG A 260 -9.65 -2.92 -1.76
CA ARG A 260 -8.89 -4.12 -2.11
C ARG A 260 -8.54 -4.88 -0.83
N PHE A 261 -9.04 -6.10 -0.72
CA PHE A 261 -8.64 -7.01 0.34
C PHE A 261 -8.64 -8.41 -0.23
N VAL A 262 -7.54 -9.13 -0.05
CA VAL A 262 -7.47 -10.55 -0.38
C VAL A 262 -7.29 -11.25 0.94
N ARG A 263 -8.37 -11.81 1.48
CA ARG A 263 -8.25 -12.69 2.63
C ARG A 263 -7.41 -13.89 2.17
N ASN A 264 -6.33 -14.20 2.89
CA ASN A 264 -5.63 -15.47 2.67
C ASN A 264 -6.60 -16.58 3.10
N GLN A 265 -7.36 -17.11 2.14
CA GLN A 265 -8.31 -18.21 2.35
C GLN A 265 -7.51 -19.50 2.49
N GLY A 266 -6.76 -19.61 3.59
CA GLY A 266 -6.16 -20.86 4.03
C GLY A 266 -7.26 -21.91 4.12
N ASN A 267 -6.99 -23.05 3.49
CA ASN A 267 -7.87 -24.20 3.34
C ASN A 267 -8.52 -24.59 4.69
N ASN A 268 -9.75 -24.15 4.95
CA ASN A 268 -10.55 -24.52 6.13
C ASN A 268 -11.06 -25.98 6.06
N ASN A 269 -10.23 -26.90 5.55
CA ASN A 269 -10.45 -28.34 5.65
C ASN A 269 -10.04 -28.80 7.06
N GLY A 270 -10.93 -28.59 8.03
CA GLY A 270 -11.22 -29.51 9.13
C GLY A 270 -10.07 -30.20 9.90
N ASN A 271 -8.85 -29.66 9.95
CA ASN A 271 -7.82 -30.17 10.83
C ASN A 271 -7.68 -29.21 12.01
N SER A 272 -8.51 -29.44 13.02
CA SER A 272 -8.37 -28.88 14.36
C SER A 272 -7.08 -29.39 14.99
N ASN A 273 -5.96 -28.77 14.61
CA ASN A 273 -4.73 -28.80 15.38
C ASN A 273 -4.36 -27.36 15.68
N ASN A 274 -4.97 -26.84 16.74
CA ASN A 274 -4.30 -26.05 17.76
C ASN A 274 -3.46 -24.84 17.32
N ASP A 275 -3.90 -24.09 16.32
CA ASP A 275 -3.58 -22.67 16.26
C ASP A 275 -4.70 -21.92 16.99
N SER A 276 -4.67 -22.07 18.31
CA SER A 276 -5.06 -20.94 19.16
C SER A 276 -4.37 -19.70 18.62
N ILE A 277 -5.03 -18.55 18.73
CA ILE A 277 -4.37 -17.25 18.71
C ILE A 277 -3.41 -17.25 19.91
N GLY A 278 -2.29 -17.93 19.72
CA GLY A 278 -1.24 -18.13 20.69
C GLY A 278 -0.22 -17.05 20.43
N ALA A 279 -0.28 -16.00 21.23
CA ALA A 279 0.87 -15.23 21.71
C ALA A 279 2.07 -15.21 20.73
N GLY A 280 1.88 -14.63 19.56
CA GLY A 280 2.91 -14.47 18.53
C GLY A 280 3.68 -13.19 18.72
N ARG A 281 4.60 -13.18 19.70
CA ARG A 281 5.84 -12.39 19.76
C ARG A 281 5.87 -11.06 18.95
N VAL A 282 5.54 -9.97 19.63
CA VAL A 282 5.91 -8.61 19.21
C VAL A 282 7.46 -8.52 19.12
N PRO A 283 8.05 -7.93 18.07
CA PRO A 283 9.49 -7.69 18.01
C PRO A 283 9.92 -6.76 19.15
N GLY A 284 10.98 -7.16 19.86
CA GLY A 284 11.34 -6.60 21.16
C GLY A 284 11.65 -5.10 21.15
N THR A 285 11.23 -4.43 22.23
CA THR A 285 11.86 -3.19 22.69
C THR A 285 12.22 -3.37 24.16
N THR A 286 13.52 -3.35 24.42
CA THR A 286 14.11 -3.28 25.77
C THR A 286 13.72 -1.96 26.41
N VAL A 287 12.93 -2.02 27.48
CA VAL A 287 12.64 -0.85 28.34
C VAL A 287 13.84 -0.67 29.29
N GLY A 288 14.66 0.34 29.00
CA GLY A 288 15.44 1.03 30.02
C GLY A 288 14.57 2.14 30.58
N GLY A 289 14.25 2.06 31.87
CA GLY A 289 13.70 3.18 32.60
C GLY A 289 14.79 4.23 32.86
N ASP A 290 14.37 5.47 32.99
CA ASP A 290 14.89 6.45 33.95
C ASP A 290 14.01 7.72 33.85
N ASP A 291 13.58 8.20 35.03
CA ASP A 291 13.36 9.60 35.41
C ASP A 291 12.32 10.47 34.66
N ALA A 292 11.64 11.43 35.26
CA ALA A 292 11.37 11.84 36.63
C ALA A 292 10.30 12.94 36.53
N ASP A 293 9.50 13.05 37.59
CA ASP A 293 8.91 14.24 38.19
C ASP A 293 8.73 15.55 37.38
N GLY A 294 7.53 16.11 37.46
CA GLY A 294 7.23 17.41 36.85
C GLY A 294 5.82 17.90 37.12
N SER A 295 5.51 18.15 38.40
CA SER A 295 4.36 18.92 38.87
C SER A 295 4.16 20.23 38.12
N ASN A 296 2.92 20.58 37.73
CA ASN A 296 2.51 21.98 37.77
C ASN A 296 1.00 22.17 37.99
N THR A 297 0.71 23.19 38.78
CA THR A 297 -0.55 23.59 39.41
C THR A 297 -1.29 24.68 38.63
N ASN A 298 -2.60 24.83 38.93
CA ASN A 298 -3.46 26.01 38.73
C ASN A 298 -3.88 26.31 37.27
N THR A 299 -5.09 26.77 36.94
CA THR A 299 -6.21 27.40 37.68
C THR A 299 -7.44 27.36 36.77
N GLY A 300 -8.62 27.02 37.30
CA GLY A 300 -9.90 27.23 36.59
C GLY A 300 -10.25 28.71 36.42
N PRO A 301 -11.25 29.04 35.58
CA PRO A 301 -12.58 29.27 36.16
C PRO A 301 -13.78 28.91 35.26
N GLY A 302 -14.94 28.75 35.90
CA GLY A 302 -16.21 29.26 35.34
C GLY A 302 -17.19 28.22 34.80
N ALA A 303 -18.05 27.72 35.67
CA ALA A 303 -19.26 26.97 35.35
C ALA A 303 -20.41 27.88 34.90
N VAL A 304 -21.12 27.51 33.82
CA VAL A 304 -22.57 27.78 33.60
C VAL A 304 -23.12 26.75 32.59
N PRO A 305 -24.44 26.51 32.47
CA PRO A 305 -25.06 25.26 32.90
C PRO A 305 -25.60 24.39 31.75
N ASN A 306 -25.80 23.14 32.10
CA ASN A 306 -26.53 22.10 31.39
C ASN A 306 -28.01 22.50 31.18
N ASP A 307 -28.48 22.54 29.93
CA ASP A 307 -29.89 22.34 29.61
C ASP A 307 -30.07 21.08 28.75
N GLY A 308 -30.75 20.09 29.32
CA GLY A 308 -31.21 18.94 28.59
C GLY A 308 -32.43 19.31 27.77
N SER A 309 -32.51 18.85 26.52
CA SER A 309 -33.66 18.07 26.03
C SER A 309 -33.62 17.86 24.51
N ALA A 310 -34.31 16.80 24.12
CA ALA A 310 -34.79 16.48 22.77
C ALA A 310 -33.82 15.70 21.87
N GLN A 311 -33.85 14.37 22.08
CA GLN A 311 -33.96 13.39 21.00
C GLN A 311 -34.72 13.98 19.80
N LYS A 312 -34.04 14.13 18.67
CA LYS A 312 -34.69 14.18 17.35
C LYS A 312 -34.24 12.96 16.57
N ALA A 313 -35.20 12.07 16.38
CA ALA A 313 -35.15 11.00 15.41
C ALA A 313 -34.86 11.59 14.02
N TYR A 314 -33.75 11.20 13.41
CA TYR A 314 -33.52 11.46 12.00
C TYR A 314 -34.26 10.40 11.20
N THR A 315 -35.45 10.75 10.74
CA THR A 315 -36.08 10.12 9.58
C THR A 315 -35.58 10.89 8.36
N THR A 316 -34.59 10.35 7.66
CA THR A 316 -34.11 10.89 6.39
C THR A 316 -34.65 10.05 5.23
N HIS A 317 -35.76 10.53 4.65
CA HIS A 317 -36.11 10.21 3.27
C HIS A 317 -35.36 11.17 2.34
N GLY A 318 -34.64 10.63 1.35
CA GLY A 318 -34.33 11.35 0.11
C GLY A 318 -32.86 11.68 -0.15
N THR A 319 -32.35 11.08 -1.23
CA THR A 319 -31.19 11.47 -2.06
C THR A 319 -29.82 11.45 -1.39
N GLN A 320 -29.21 10.26 -1.31
CA GLN A 320 -27.76 10.15 -1.23
C GLN A 320 -27.17 10.43 -2.61
N ASP A 321 -26.20 11.35 -2.66
CA ASP A 321 -25.21 11.40 -3.74
C ASP A 321 -24.67 9.99 -3.97
N GLU A 322 -25.07 9.39 -5.08
CA GLU A 322 -24.62 8.07 -5.52
C GLU A 322 -23.17 8.23 -6.00
N LYS A 323 -22.24 8.33 -5.04
CA LYS A 323 -20.81 8.21 -5.32
C LYS A 323 -20.60 6.82 -5.90
N ILE A 324 -20.44 6.75 -7.22
CA ILE A 324 -20.10 5.52 -7.93
C ILE A 324 -18.77 5.04 -7.35
N VAL A 325 -18.79 3.93 -6.62
CA VAL A 325 -17.57 3.27 -6.14
C VAL A 325 -16.88 2.67 -7.36
N LEU A 326 -15.79 3.31 -7.81
CA LEU A 326 -14.93 2.81 -8.89
C LEU A 326 -13.96 1.78 -8.32
N GLY A 327 -14.42 0.53 -8.17
CA GLY A 327 -13.61 -0.59 -7.71
C GLY A 327 -14.22 -1.34 -6.53
N GLY A 328 -13.41 -2.19 -5.89
CA GLY A 328 -13.82 -3.02 -4.76
C GLY A 328 -13.56 -4.51 -5.00
N THR A 329 -13.78 -5.30 -3.95
CA THR A 329 -13.62 -6.76 -4.00
C THR A 329 -14.97 -7.43 -3.76
N PHE A 330 -15.32 -8.37 -4.62
CA PHE A 330 -16.54 -9.16 -4.50
C PHE A 330 -16.19 -10.61 -4.14
N PHE A 331 -16.81 -11.11 -3.07
CA PHE A 331 -16.69 -12.48 -2.60
C PHE A 331 -18.02 -13.19 -2.82
N LEU A 332 -17.96 -14.31 -3.53
CA LEU A 332 -19.08 -15.23 -3.69
C LEU A 332 -18.69 -16.55 -3.04
N GLU A 333 -19.41 -16.93 -1.99
CA GLU A 333 -19.07 -18.08 -1.17
C GLU A 333 -20.26 -19.02 -1.04
N ILE A 334 -19.99 -20.32 -1.09
CA ILE A 334 -20.93 -21.36 -0.70
C ILE A 334 -20.62 -21.72 0.75
N VAL A 335 -21.64 -21.76 1.59
CA VAL A 335 -21.50 -21.98 3.03
C VAL A 335 -22.34 -23.19 3.45
N ALA A 336 -21.79 -24.01 4.35
CA ALA A 336 -22.50 -25.13 4.94
C ALA A 336 -23.63 -24.64 5.87
N LEU A 337 -24.77 -25.32 5.84
CA LEU A 337 -25.83 -25.05 6.80
C LEU A 337 -25.61 -25.85 8.09
N PRO A 338 -25.89 -25.27 9.27
CA PRO A 338 -25.91 -26.02 10.53
C PRO A 338 -27.03 -27.08 10.51
N PRO A 339 -26.97 -28.09 11.41
CA PRO A 339 -27.97 -29.13 11.47
C PRO A 339 -29.39 -28.58 11.60
N GLY A 340 -30.33 -29.21 10.90
CA GLY A 340 -31.73 -28.79 10.88
C GLY A 340 -32.38 -28.74 12.27
N ILE A 341 -33.29 -27.80 12.43
CA ILE A 341 -34.02 -27.52 13.68
C ILE A 341 -35.01 -28.66 13.98
N LYS A 342 -35.08 -29.11 15.24
CA LYS A 342 -36.05 -30.12 15.69
C LYS A 342 -37.14 -29.45 16.52
N LYS A 343 -38.38 -29.45 16.03
CA LYS A 343 -39.54 -28.97 16.78
C LYS A 343 -40.25 -30.13 17.46
N ILE A 344 -40.28 -30.16 18.80
CA ILE A 344 -40.93 -31.23 19.59
C ILE A 344 -41.84 -30.59 20.64
N LYS A 345 -43.15 -30.85 20.56
CA LYS A 345 -44.15 -30.41 21.55
C LYS A 345 -44.06 -28.90 21.91
N GLY A 346 -43.88 -28.04 20.89
CA GLY A 346 -43.77 -26.59 21.07
C GLY A 346 -42.37 -26.08 21.42
N TRP A 347 -41.41 -26.98 21.71
CA TRP A 347 -40.00 -26.62 21.90
C TRP A 347 -39.26 -26.65 20.57
N VAL A 348 -38.38 -25.68 20.38
CA VAL A 348 -37.48 -25.58 19.22
C VAL A 348 -36.08 -25.94 19.70
N PHE A 349 -35.58 -27.11 19.29
CA PHE A 349 -34.22 -27.55 19.60
C PHE A 349 -33.28 -27.19 18.45
N ARG A 350 -32.21 -26.48 18.78
CA ARG A 350 -31.08 -26.15 17.89
C ARG A 350 -29.84 -26.87 18.42
N ALA A 351 -29.10 -27.51 17.52
CA ALA A 351 -27.81 -28.07 17.87
C ALA A 351 -26.78 -26.94 17.84
N GLU A 352 -26.18 -26.63 18.98
CA GLU A 352 -25.00 -25.78 19.02
C GLU A 352 -23.82 -26.60 18.51
N THR A 353 -23.22 -26.16 17.41
CA THR A 353 -22.10 -26.85 16.75
C THR A 353 -21.04 -25.82 16.38
N GLU A 354 -19.88 -26.24 15.90
CA GLU A 354 -18.89 -25.27 15.39
C GLU A 354 -19.47 -24.36 14.29
N LEU A 355 -20.45 -24.86 13.52
CA LEU A 355 -21.17 -24.09 12.48
C LEU A 355 -22.08 -22.98 13.04
N SER A 356 -22.37 -22.97 14.34
CA SER A 356 -23.09 -21.85 14.97
C SER A 356 -22.17 -20.73 15.44
N LYS A 357 -20.85 -20.97 15.47
CA LYS A 357 -19.83 -19.98 15.86
C LYS A 357 -18.97 -19.53 14.69
N ALA A 358 -18.82 -20.36 13.67
CA ALA A 358 -18.01 -20.07 12.49
C ALA A 358 -18.66 -20.57 11.19
N VAL A 359 -18.41 -19.83 10.11
CA VAL A 359 -18.85 -20.19 8.76
C VAL A 359 -17.94 -21.25 8.16
N ALA A 360 -18.50 -22.41 7.82
CA ALA A 360 -17.79 -23.41 7.02
C ALA A 360 -18.03 -23.18 5.53
N ARG A 361 -17.02 -22.63 4.85
CA ARG A 361 -17.00 -22.41 3.40
C ARG A 361 -16.85 -23.75 2.68
N GLN A 362 -17.54 -23.89 1.56
CA GLN A 362 -17.57 -25.09 0.72
C GLN A 362 -16.92 -24.79 -0.63
N THR A 363 -16.15 -25.74 -1.16
CA THR A 363 -15.57 -25.64 -2.50
C THR A 363 -16.60 -26.06 -3.55
N TYR A 364 -16.53 -25.41 -4.72
CA TYR A 364 -17.28 -25.84 -5.89
C TYR A 364 -16.33 -26.45 -6.93
N PRO A 365 -16.67 -27.62 -7.52
CA PRO A 365 -17.85 -28.44 -7.27
C PRO A 365 -17.81 -29.13 -5.89
N LEU A 366 -18.98 -29.34 -5.28
CA LEU A 366 -19.07 -29.97 -3.95
C LEU A 366 -18.44 -31.37 -3.96
N GLU A 367 -17.49 -31.63 -3.05
CA GLU A 367 -16.62 -32.82 -3.07
C GLU A 367 -17.39 -34.16 -3.12
N TRP A 368 -18.52 -34.28 -2.40
CA TRP A 368 -19.33 -35.49 -2.38
C TRP A 368 -20.04 -35.82 -3.71
N ARG A 369 -20.07 -34.88 -4.66
CA ARG A 369 -20.63 -35.10 -6.02
C ARG A 369 -19.56 -35.36 -7.07
N SER A 370 -18.29 -35.11 -6.80
CA SER A 370 -17.22 -35.35 -7.78
C SER A 370 -16.86 -36.84 -7.96
N THR A 371 -17.39 -37.73 -7.13
CA THR A 371 -17.15 -39.18 -7.15
C THR A 371 -18.15 -39.98 -7.99
N ARG A 372 -19.02 -39.32 -8.77
CA ARG A 372 -19.86 -39.97 -9.78
C ARG A 372 -19.64 -39.35 -11.15
N LEU A 373 -18.56 -39.75 -11.80
CA LEU A 373 -18.42 -39.75 -13.25
C LEU A 373 -18.02 -41.15 -13.69
#